data_AF-A0A3N5HRM6-F1
#
_entry.id   AF-A0A3N5HRM6-F1
#
_cell.length_a   1.000
_cell.length_b   1.000
_cell.length_c   1.000
_cell.angle_alpha   90.00
_cell.angle_beta   90.00
_cell.angle_gamma   90.00
#
_symmetry.space_group_name_H-M   'P 1'
#
loop_
_entity.id
_entity.type
_entity.pdbx_description
1 polymer ?
#
loop_
_entity_poly.entity_id
_entity_poly.type
_entity_poly.pdbx_seq_one_letter_code
_entity_poly.pdbx_strand_id
1 'polypeptide(L)' 'AALAHWLHYYNWHRPHSALNRQPPISRVVGRDDLLRLHT' A
#
# COMPACT_ATOMS: atom_id res chain seq x y z
N ALA A 1 -11.27 -18.22 2.38
CA ALA A 1 -9.80 -18.02 2.31
C ALA A 1 -9.33 -17.14 1.13
N ALA A 2 -10.03 -17.13 -0.02
CA ALA A 2 -9.59 -16.37 -1.21
C ALA A 2 -9.45 -14.85 -1.01
N LEU A 3 -10.31 -14.24 -0.18
CA LEU A 3 -10.29 -12.79 0.07
C LEU A 3 -8.97 -12.31 0.68
N ALA A 4 -8.45 -13.02 1.68
CA ALA A 4 -7.21 -12.63 2.36
C ALA A 4 -6.02 -12.65 1.38
N HIS A 5 -5.94 -13.69 0.54
CA HIS A 5 -4.90 -13.81 -0.47
C HIS A 5 -5.03 -12.69 -1.53
N TRP A 6 -6.26 -12.41 -1.98
CA TRP A 6 -6.50 -11.34 -2.95
C TRP A 6 -6.15 -9.96 -2.40
N LEU A 7 -6.49 -9.68 -1.13
CA LEU A 7 -6.12 -8.41 -0.47
C LEU A 7 -4.61 -8.24 -0.35
N HIS A 8 -3.88 -9.31 0.00
CA HIS A 8 -2.42 -9.26 0.03
C HIS A 8 -1.86 -8.92 -1.35
N TYR A 9 -2.28 -9.66 -2.39
CA TYR A 9 -1.85 -9.39 -3.76
C TYR A 9 -2.18 -7.96 -4.23
N TYR A 10 -3.40 -7.49 -3.97
CA TYR A 10 -3.83 -6.14 -4.36
C TYR A 10 -2.97 -5.06 -3.68
N ASN A 11 -2.75 -5.17 -2.37
CA ASN A 11 -2.04 -4.15 -1.61
C ASN A 11 -0.52 -4.18 -1.85
N TRP A 12 0.06 -5.35 -2.08
CA TRP A 12 1.52 -5.55 -2.11
C TRP A 12 2.13 -5.74 -3.50
N HIS A 13 1.37 -6.25 -4.47
CA HIS A 13 1.96 -6.70 -5.73
C HIS A 13 1.29 -6.11 -6.97
N ARG A 14 0.00 -5.74 -6.88
CA ARG A 14 -0.74 -5.27 -8.06
C ARG A 14 -0.19 -3.91 -8.53
N PRO A 15 0.23 -3.77 -9.79
CA PRO A 15 0.64 -2.49 -10.33
C PRO A 15 -0.58 -1.59 -10.59
N HIS A 16 -0.49 -0.32 -10.21
CA HIS A 16 -1.52 0.68 -10.48
C HIS A 16 -0.98 1.81 -11.36
N SER A 17 -1.67 2.13 -12.45
CA SER A 17 -1.30 3.20 -13.38
C SER A 17 -1.21 4.56 -12.68
N ALA A 18 -2.17 4.87 -11.81
CA ALA A 18 -2.19 6.07 -10.97
C ALA A 18 -1.04 6.14 -9.93
N LEU A 19 -0.25 5.06 -9.81
CA LEU A 19 0.89 4.94 -8.91
C LEU A 19 2.21 4.73 -9.63
N ASN A 20 2.31 5.12 -10.90
CA ASN A 20 3.49 4.84 -11.73
C ASN A 20 3.82 3.34 -11.76
N ARG A 21 2.77 2.50 -11.81
CA ARG A 21 2.85 1.03 -11.78
C ARG A 21 3.35 0.43 -10.45
N GLN A 22 3.36 1.20 -9.37
CA GLN A 22 3.66 0.68 -8.03
C GLN A 22 2.41 0.19 -7.29
N PRO A 23 2.56 -0.73 -6.32
CA PRO A 23 1.45 -1.20 -5.49
C PRO A 23 1.04 -0.16 -4.43
N PRO A 24 -0.20 -0.22 -3.90
CA PRO A 24 -0.72 0.74 -2.94
C PRO A 24 0.16 0.92 -1.69
N ILE A 25 0.77 -0.16 -1.19
CA ILE A 25 1.62 -0.15 0.01
C ILE A 25 2.83 0.79 -0.12
N SER A 26 3.29 1.07 -1.35
CA SER A 26 4.43 1.97 -1.61
C SER A 26 4.18 3.42 -1.19
N ARG A 27 2.92 3.83 -0.96
CA ARG A 27 2.60 5.15 -0.41
C ARG A 27 2.74 5.24 1.11
N VAL A 28 2.67 4.09 1.78
CA VAL A 28 2.65 4.01 3.25
C VAL A 28 4.03 3.65 3.77
N VAL A 29 4.71 2.71 3.11
CA VAL A 29 6.06 2.30 3.48
C VAL A 29 7.05 3.37 3.03
N GLY A 30 7.72 4.00 3.99
CA GLY A 30 8.78 4.99 3.73
C GLY A 30 8.32 6.45 3.61
N ARG A 31 7.04 6.75 3.84
CA ARG A 31 6.62 8.12 4.12
C ARG A 31 6.63 8.35 5.63
N ASP A 32 7.17 9.49 6.03
CA ASP A 32 7.10 9.96 7.41
C ASP A 32 5.64 9.93 7.85
N ASP A 33 5.35 9.11 8.85
CA ASP A 33 4.03 8.97 9.43
C ASP A 33 3.76 10.23 10.25
N LEU A 34 3.41 11.32 9.56
CA LEU A 34 3.16 12.63 10.17
C LEU A 34 2.01 12.58 11.19
N LEU A 35 1.22 11.50 11.18
CA LEU A 35 0.21 11.19 12.19
C LEU A 35 0.80 10.75 13.54
N ARG A 36 2.08 10.34 13.60
CA ARG A 36 2.78 10.05 14.87
C ARG A 36 3.26 11.30 15.61
N LEU A 37 3.26 12.47 14.96
CA LEU A 37 3.75 13.73 15.53
C LEU A 37 2.68 14.52 16.28
N HIS A 38 1.41 14.09 16.25
CA HIS A 38 0.35 14.69 17.06
C HIS A 38 0.07 13.80 18.28
N THR A 39 0.78 14.09 19.38
CA THR A 39 0.41 13.77 20.77
C THR A 39 -0.24 14.97 21.43
#